data_AF-A0A842ML23-F1
#
_entry.id   AF-A0A842ML23-F1
#
_cell.length_a   1.000
_cell.length_b   1.000
_cell.length_c   1.000
_cell.angle_alpha   90.00
_cell.angle_beta   90.00
_cell.angle_gamma   90.00
#
_symmetry.space_group_name_H-M   'P 1'
#
loop_
_entity.id
_entity.type
_entity.pdbx_description
1 polymer ?
#
loop_
_entity_poly.entity_id
_entity_poly.type
_entity_poly.pdbx_seq_one_letter_code
_entity_poly.pdbx_strand_id
1 'polypeptide(L)'
;MKMVKIEREEKKERRLVPPPEQIIFYYPKDDIRKLIEEVYKEKNLKEMKTGNFERFADYPFMDGLNFYIKKDAFEKMILHSYEMAEEGKEAMGFIIGDVFYWEKEYTIAFNIITAELDSSSFHVKFKRNAFEKIFDKLDEIEYDYIIVGWYHSHPGYSSFMSGVDLETQKNYFNKKFHVSLVIDPLNKEARVFRLINGECFEIPYALFK
;
A
#
# COMPACT_ATOMS: atom_id res chain seq x y z
N MET A 1 -30.68 -2.33 -3.16
CA MET A 1 -29.22 -2.22 -3.26
C MET A 1 -28.83 -2.59 -4.68
N LYS A 2 -28.40 -1.64 -5.53
CA LYS A 2 -27.91 -1.98 -6.87
C LYS A 2 -26.53 -2.57 -6.70
N MET A 3 -26.35 -3.85 -7.06
CA MET A 3 -25.01 -4.41 -7.20
C MET A 3 -24.31 -3.67 -8.33
N VAL A 4 -23.20 -2.98 -8.01
CA VAL A 4 -22.25 -2.52 -9.04
C VAL A 4 -21.61 -3.78 -9.61
N LYS A 5 -22.05 -4.18 -10.81
CA LYS A 5 -21.41 -5.26 -11.57
C LYS A 5 -20.29 -4.64 -12.38
N ILE A 6 -19.08 -5.19 -12.25
CA ILE A 6 -18.02 -4.92 -13.22
C ILE A 6 -18.46 -5.59 -14.52
N GLU A 7 -18.93 -4.79 -15.48
CA GLU A 7 -19.46 -5.32 -16.75
C GLU A 7 -18.35 -5.69 -17.75
N ARG A 8 -17.16 -5.08 -17.61
CA ARG A 8 -16.01 -5.31 -18.49
C ARG A 8 -14.68 -4.99 -17.80
N GLU A 9 -13.68 -5.85 -17.95
CA GLU A 9 -12.28 -5.55 -17.62
C GLU A 9 -11.58 -5.09 -18.91
N GLU A 10 -11.17 -3.82 -18.97
CA GLU A 10 -10.42 -3.30 -20.11
C GLU A 10 -8.91 -3.42 -19.86
N LYS A 11 -8.19 -4.04 -20.80
CA LYS A 11 -6.73 -4.16 -20.71
C LYS A 11 -6.10 -2.91 -21.31
N LYS A 12 -5.44 -2.13 -20.46
CA LYS A 12 -4.67 -0.96 -20.87
C LYS A 12 -3.35 -1.37 -21.55
N GLU A 13 -3.01 -0.72 -22.65
CA GLU A 13 -1.68 -0.85 -23.24
C GLU A 13 -0.65 -0.09 -22.39
N ARG A 14 0.50 -0.73 -22.14
CA ARG A 14 1.58 -0.13 -21.33
C ARG A 14 2.24 0.98 -22.13
N ARG A 15 2.29 2.16 -21.55
CA ARG A 15 2.96 3.33 -22.15
C ARG A 15 4.47 3.24 -21.94
N LEU A 16 5.25 3.56 -22.98
CA LEU A 16 6.70 3.66 -22.93
C LEU A 16 7.10 5.00 -22.30
N VAL A 17 7.46 5.00 -21.02
CA VAL A 17 7.74 6.20 -20.22
C VAL A 17 8.94 5.92 -19.31
N PRO A 18 9.92 6.83 -19.16
CA PRO A 18 11.00 6.65 -18.21
C PRO A 18 10.50 6.67 -16.76
N PRO A 19 11.12 5.94 -15.81
CA PRO A 19 10.77 6.00 -14.41
C PRO A 19 10.94 7.40 -13.80
N PRO A 20 10.26 7.73 -12.69
CA PRO A 20 10.42 9.01 -12.01
C PRO A 20 11.88 9.29 -11.62
N GLU A 21 12.37 10.52 -11.92
CA GLU A 21 13.75 10.92 -11.64
C GLU A 21 13.93 11.59 -10.28
N GLN A 22 12.93 12.32 -9.79
CA GLN A 22 13.00 13.08 -8.53
C GLN A 22 12.78 12.20 -7.30
N ILE A 23 13.65 11.19 -7.14
CA ILE A 23 13.62 10.27 -6.00
C ILE A 23 14.08 11.00 -4.73
N ILE A 24 13.28 10.88 -3.68
CA ILE A 24 13.54 11.47 -2.36
C ILE A 24 13.78 10.44 -1.27
N PHE A 25 13.48 9.16 -1.56
CA PHE A 25 13.66 8.04 -0.65
C PHE A 25 13.72 6.72 -1.43
N TYR A 26 14.55 5.78 -0.99
CA TYR A 26 14.72 4.44 -1.56
C TYR A 26 14.77 3.40 -0.43
N TYR A 27 13.77 2.53 -0.33
CA TYR A 27 13.81 1.37 0.56
C TYR A 27 14.52 0.17 -0.11
N PRO A 28 15.39 -0.59 0.59
CA PRO A 28 15.79 -0.49 1.99
C PRO A 28 17.09 0.32 2.24
N LYS A 29 17.51 1.15 1.27
CA LYS A 29 18.77 1.91 1.37
C LYS A 29 18.67 3.04 2.39
N ASP A 30 17.54 3.72 2.40
CA ASP A 30 17.21 4.82 3.30
C ASP A 30 16.40 4.31 4.50
N ASP A 31 16.52 5.04 5.61
CA ASP A 31 15.93 4.66 6.90
C ASP A 31 14.44 5.04 6.96
N ILE A 32 13.59 4.04 6.73
CA ILE A 32 12.12 4.22 6.72
C ILE A 32 11.58 4.76 8.05
N ARG A 33 12.22 4.40 9.16
CA ARG A 33 11.79 4.83 10.48
C ARG A 33 11.95 6.32 10.64
N LYS A 34 13.09 6.87 10.22
CA LYS A 34 13.33 8.32 10.24
C LYS A 34 12.34 9.07 9.36
N LEU A 35 12.04 8.56 8.16
CA LEU A 35 11.05 9.18 7.28
C LEU A 35 9.66 9.24 7.95
N ILE A 36 9.21 8.16 8.58
CA ILE A 36 7.90 8.13 9.27
C ILE A 36 7.91 9.05 10.50
N GLU A 37 9.01 9.10 11.26
CA GLU A 37 9.19 10.04 12.38
C GLU A 37 9.11 11.50 11.92
N GLU A 38 9.67 11.83 10.75
CA GLU A 38 9.56 13.15 10.13
C GLU A 38 8.10 13.48 9.77
N VAL A 39 7.38 12.54 9.14
CA VAL A 39 5.95 12.71 8.83
C VAL A 39 5.14 12.98 10.11
N TYR A 40 5.41 12.23 11.19
CA TYR A 40 4.71 12.41 12.46
C TYR A 40 5.01 13.78 13.08
N LYS A 41 6.26 14.22 13.03
CA LYS A 41 6.68 15.53 13.50
C LYS A 41 6.04 16.66 12.69
N GLU A 42 6.04 16.58 11.37
CA GLU A 42 5.43 17.58 10.47
C GLU A 42 3.93 17.73 10.72
N LYS A 43 3.25 16.63 11.07
CA LYS A 43 1.81 16.61 11.34
C LYS A 43 1.45 16.79 12.81
N ASN A 44 2.44 17.04 13.68
CA ASN A 44 2.27 17.19 15.13
C ASN A 44 1.56 15.99 15.79
N LEU A 45 1.86 14.77 15.33
CA LEU A 45 1.30 13.54 15.87
C LEU A 45 2.03 13.14 17.15
N LYS A 46 1.30 12.49 18.07
CA LYS A 46 1.88 12.05 19.34
C LYS A 46 2.65 10.75 19.14
N GLU A 47 3.72 10.56 19.90
CA GLU A 47 4.35 9.25 19.95
C GLU A 47 3.40 8.24 20.61
N MET A 48 3.14 7.15 19.88
CA MET A 48 2.47 5.96 20.41
C MET A 48 3.53 4.99 20.96
N LYS A 49 3.15 4.22 21.98
CA LYS A 49 4.01 3.18 22.56
C LYS A 49 4.35 2.16 21.46
N THR A 50 5.63 1.88 21.28
CA THR A 50 6.10 0.85 20.34
C THR A 50 5.54 -0.52 20.72
N GLY A 51 5.26 -1.34 19.70
CA GLY A 51 4.76 -2.69 19.89
C GLY A 51 5.88 -3.73 19.98
N ASN A 52 5.53 -4.96 19.60
CA ASN A 52 6.48 -6.05 19.47
C ASN A 52 7.31 -5.86 18.18
N PHE A 53 8.64 -5.97 18.29
CA PHE A 53 9.58 -5.94 17.15
C PHE A 53 9.95 -7.34 16.66
N GLU A 54 9.41 -8.40 17.27
CA GLU A 54 9.62 -9.77 16.79
C GLU A 54 9.15 -9.89 15.35
N ARG A 55 10.04 -10.36 14.48
CA ARG A 55 9.69 -10.70 13.11
C ARG A 55 8.87 -11.99 13.11
N PHE A 56 7.57 -11.85 12.84
CA PHE A 56 6.66 -12.99 12.75
C PHE A 56 6.89 -13.84 11.48
N ALA A 57 7.46 -13.25 10.42
CA ALA A 57 7.85 -13.95 9.20
C ALA A 57 8.95 -13.19 8.44
N ASP A 58 9.93 -13.94 7.92
CA ASP A 58 10.89 -13.45 6.94
C ASP A 58 10.46 -13.87 5.54
N TYR A 59 10.52 -12.92 4.61
CA TYR A 59 10.26 -13.14 3.18
C TYR A 59 11.56 -12.94 2.40
N PRO A 60 11.81 -13.73 1.33
CA PRO A 60 12.96 -13.48 0.46
C PRO A 60 12.85 -12.06 -0.12
N PHE A 61 13.96 -11.32 -0.07
CA PHE A 61 14.06 -10.00 -0.68
C PHE A 61 14.43 -10.14 -2.16
N MET A 62 13.60 -9.61 -3.04
CA MET A 62 13.89 -9.56 -4.47
C MET A 62 14.29 -8.15 -4.87
N ASP A 63 15.58 -7.98 -5.17
CA ASP A 63 16.13 -6.70 -5.62
C ASP A 63 15.64 -6.31 -7.03
N GLY A 64 15.80 -5.04 -7.37
CA GLY A 64 15.43 -4.45 -8.65
C GLY A 64 14.22 -3.54 -8.56
N LEU A 65 14.44 -2.28 -8.17
CA LEU A 65 13.42 -1.24 -8.07
C LEU A 65 12.49 -1.20 -9.29
N ASN A 66 11.19 -1.39 -9.06
CA ASN A 66 10.14 -1.27 -10.06
C ASN A 66 8.79 -0.85 -9.45
N PHE A 67 8.81 -0.29 -8.24
CA PHE A 67 7.64 0.28 -7.60
C PHE A 67 7.98 1.68 -7.06
N TYR A 68 7.23 2.66 -7.53
CA TYR A 68 7.40 4.06 -7.20
C TYR A 68 6.13 4.58 -6.56
N ILE A 69 6.25 5.38 -5.51
CA ILE A 69 5.11 5.90 -4.77
C ILE A 69 5.26 7.41 -4.71
N LYS A 70 4.22 8.13 -5.10
CA LYS A 70 4.19 9.59 -4.94
C LYS A 70 4.19 9.92 -3.43
N LYS A 71 5.00 10.90 -2.99
CA LYS A 71 5.20 11.22 -1.56
C LYS A 71 3.86 11.43 -0.84
N ASP A 72 2.95 12.18 -1.45
CA ASP A 72 1.63 12.47 -0.88
C ASP A 72 0.75 11.22 -0.74
N ALA A 73 0.82 10.27 -1.67
CA ALA A 73 0.13 8.98 -1.56
C ALA A 73 0.69 8.16 -0.39
N PHE A 74 2.02 8.11 -0.25
CA PHE A 74 2.67 7.42 0.87
C PHE A 74 2.28 8.04 2.22
N GLU A 75 2.35 9.37 2.35
CA GLU A 75 1.93 10.08 3.56
C GLU A 75 0.47 9.79 3.93
N LYS A 76 -0.46 9.79 2.95
CA LYS A 76 -1.86 9.44 3.22
C LYS A 76 -2.01 8.03 3.81
N MET A 77 -1.22 7.05 3.35
CA MET A 77 -1.22 5.70 3.91
C MET A 77 -0.70 5.69 5.34
N ILE A 78 0.41 6.40 5.61
CA ILE A 78 1.01 6.52 6.94
C ILE A 78 0.04 7.18 7.93
N LEU A 79 -0.62 8.27 7.53
CA LEU A 79 -1.55 9.01 8.37
C LEU A 79 -2.81 8.19 8.67
N HIS A 80 -3.41 7.55 7.66
CA HIS A 80 -4.57 6.67 7.90
C HIS A 80 -4.20 5.51 8.84
N SER A 81 -3.01 4.92 8.67
CA SER A 81 -2.54 3.84 9.55
C SER A 81 -2.34 4.31 10.98
N TYR A 82 -1.80 5.52 11.18
CA TYR A 82 -1.66 6.14 12.48
C TYR A 82 -3.03 6.36 13.15
N GLU A 83 -3.98 6.98 12.44
CA GLU A 83 -5.32 7.30 12.97
C GLU A 83 -6.05 6.03 13.44
N MET A 84 -6.00 4.95 12.66
CA MET A 84 -6.62 3.68 13.04
C MET A 84 -5.91 3.03 14.24
N ALA A 85 -4.59 3.19 14.35
CA ALA A 85 -3.82 2.66 15.45
C ALA A 85 -4.12 3.37 16.79
N GLU A 86 -4.52 4.64 16.78
CA GLU A 86 -4.99 5.34 17.99
C GLU A 86 -6.25 4.66 18.58
N GLU A 87 -7.06 4.04 17.74
CA GLU A 87 -8.21 3.23 18.15
C GLU A 87 -7.87 1.74 18.38
N GLY A 88 -6.58 1.36 18.27
CA GLY A 88 -6.13 -0.02 18.37
C GLY A 88 -6.60 -0.91 17.22
N LYS A 89 -6.80 -0.35 16.03
CA LYS A 89 -7.35 -1.02 14.85
C LYS A 89 -6.38 -1.01 13.66
N GLU A 90 -6.54 -1.99 12.79
CA GLU A 90 -5.86 -2.05 11.50
C GLU A 90 -6.53 -1.10 10.48
N ALA A 91 -5.72 -0.49 9.63
CA ALA A 91 -6.16 0.30 8.48
C ALA A 91 -6.09 -0.55 7.20
N MET A 92 -6.88 -0.22 6.18
CA MET A 92 -6.67 -0.70 4.81
C MET A 92 -7.10 0.31 3.77
N GLY A 93 -6.60 0.16 2.54
CA GLY A 93 -7.07 0.90 1.38
C GLY A 93 -6.54 0.37 0.06
N PHE A 94 -7.12 0.82 -1.04
CA PHE A 94 -6.62 0.53 -2.38
C PHE A 94 -5.56 1.54 -2.80
N ILE A 95 -4.53 1.05 -3.49
CA ILE A 95 -3.48 1.87 -4.09
C ILE A 95 -3.88 2.14 -5.54
N ILE A 96 -4.06 3.42 -5.84
CA ILE A 96 -4.45 3.90 -7.16
C ILE A 96 -3.20 4.34 -7.91
N GLY A 97 -3.03 3.83 -9.11
CA GLY A 97 -1.79 3.99 -9.85
C GLY A 97 -1.92 3.62 -11.31
N ASP A 98 -0.78 3.37 -11.93
CA ASP A 98 -0.71 2.86 -13.29
C ASP A 98 0.58 2.04 -13.49
N VAL A 99 0.64 1.33 -14.59
CA VAL A 99 1.73 0.42 -14.94
C VAL A 99 2.33 0.85 -16.27
N PHE A 100 3.64 1.05 -16.23
CA PHE A 100 4.42 1.61 -17.32
C PHE A 100 5.51 0.64 -17.76
N TYR A 101 6.12 0.95 -18.89
CA TYR A 101 7.26 0.21 -19.41
C TYR A 101 8.37 1.19 -19.80
N TRP A 102 9.62 0.83 -19.53
CA TRP A 102 10.80 1.50 -20.08
C TRP A 102 11.77 0.45 -20.64
N GLU A 103 12.67 -0.03 -19.78
CA GLU A 103 13.49 -1.24 -20.01
C GLU A 103 12.81 -2.48 -19.41
N LYS A 104 11.99 -2.27 -18.37
CA LYS A 104 11.17 -3.27 -17.70
C LYS A 104 9.83 -2.65 -17.31
N GLU A 105 8.87 -3.51 -16.99
CA GLU A 105 7.62 -3.07 -16.37
C GLU A 105 7.89 -2.48 -14.99
N TYR A 106 7.25 -1.35 -14.70
CA TYR A 106 7.25 -0.75 -13.37
C TYR A 106 5.89 -0.15 -13.04
N THR A 107 5.63 -0.03 -11.74
CA THR A 107 4.35 0.42 -11.19
C THR A 107 4.55 1.77 -10.51
N ILE A 108 3.64 2.71 -10.75
CA ILE A 108 3.58 3.95 -9.98
C ILE A 108 2.28 3.98 -9.19
N ALA A 109 2.36 4.23 -7.89
CA ALA A 109 1.25 4.61 -7.04
C ALA A 109 1.10 6.14 -7.03
N PHE A 110 -0.03 6.63 -7.54
CA PHE A 110 -0.36 8.06 -7.62
C PHE A 110 -1.17 8.56 -6.43
N ASN A 111 -2.06 7.72 -5.90
CA ASN A 111 -2.99 8.09 -4.84
C ASN A 111 -3.49 6.84 -4.09
N ILE A 112 -4.35 7.04 -3.11
CA ILE A 112 -5.05 5.96 -2.41
C ILE A 112 -6.55 6.23 -2.31
N ILE A 113 -7.31 5.16 -2.13
CA ILE A 113 -8.72 5.23 -1.73
C ILE A 113 -8.94 4.33 -0.52
N THR A 114 -9.62 4.88 0.48
CA THR A 114 -10.15 4.14 1.61
C THR A 114 -11.56 4.65 1.95
N ALA A 115 -12.28 3.89 2.76
CA ALA A 115 -13.64 4.16 3.19
C ALA A 115 -13.88 3.42 4.53
N GLU A 116 -15.13 3.37 4.98
CA GLU A 116 -15.47 2.80 6.28
C GLU A 116 -15.06 1.31 6.41
N LEU A 117 -14.33 0.99 7.49
CA LEU A 117 -13.77 -0.33 7.74
C LEU A 117 -14.51 -1.06 8.87
N ASP A 118 -14.69 -2.37 8.71
CA ASP A 118 -14.95 -3.32 9.80
C ASP A 118 -13.59 -3.85 10.24
N SER A 119 -13.07 -3.32 11.35
CA SER A 119 -11.67 -3.47 11.75
C SER A 119 -11.52 -3.75 13.25
N SER A 120 -10.57 -4.61 13.56
CA SER A 120 -10.05 -4.92 14.90
C SER A 120 -8.52 -4.80 14.91
N SER A 121 -7.86 -5.27 15.97
CA SER A 121 -6.39 -5.24 16.07
C SER A 121 -5.65 -6.32 15.28
N PHE A 122 -6.36 -7.22 14.57
CA PHE A 122 -5.79 -8.35 13.83
C PHE A 122 -6.59 -8.70 12.55
N HIS A 123 -7.55 -7.86 12.19
CA HIS A 123 -8.41 -8.06 11.03
C HIS A 123 -8.93 -6.74 10.52
N VAL A 124 -8.97 -6.59 9.20
CA VAL A 124 -9.57 -5.45 8.53
C VAL A 124 -10.25 -5.87 7.22
N LYS A 125 -11.42 -5.28 6.96
CA LYS A 125 -12.10 -5.32 5.66
C LYS A 125 -12.95 -4.07 5.46
N PHE A 126 -13.26 -3.73 4.21
CA PHE A 126 -14.27 -2.70 3.94
C PHE A 126 -15.66 -3.15 4.42
N LYS A 127 -16.40 -2.23 5.05
CA LYS A 127 -17.83 -2.47 5.29
C LYS A 127 -18.56 -2.60 3.96
N ARG A 128 -19.61 -3.43 3.90
CA ARG A 128 -20.38 -3.65 2.66
C ARG A 128 -20.95 -2.37 2.06
N ASN A 129 -21.39 -1.44 2.90
CA ASN A 129 -21.93 -0.15 2.47
C ASN A 129 -20.84 0.89 2.11
N ALA A 130 -19.57 0.62 2.40
CA ALA A 130 -18.46 1.51 2.08
C ALA A 130 -18.13 1.50 0.57
N PHE A 131 -18.53 0.43 -0.15
CA PHE A 131 -18.23 0.30 -1.58
C PHE A 131 -18.87 1.39 -2.44
N GLU A 132 -20.08 1.86 -2.12
CA GLU A 132 -20.70 2.98 -2.83
C GLU A 132 -19.79 4.22 -2.77
N LYS A 133 -19.31 4.56 -1.57
CA LYS A 133 -18.36 5.67 -1.35
C LYS A 133 -17.00 5.45 -2.03
N ILE A 134 -16.54 4.20 -2.12
CA ILE A 134 -15.31 3.87 -2.86
C ILE A 134 -15.52 4.16 -4.35
N PHE A 135 -16.65 3.77 -4.93
CA PHE A 135 -16.97 4.05 -6.33
C PHE A 135 -17.12 5.54 -6.59
N ASP A 136 -17.81 6.28 -5.72
CA ASP A 136 -17.91 7.74 -5.85
C ASP A 136 -16.52 8.41 -5.89
N LYS A 137 -15.62 8.01 -4.99
CA LYS A 137 -14.23 8.52 -4.98
C LYS A 137 -13.41 8.10 -6.20
N LEU A 138 -13.70 6.93 -6.77
CA LEU A 138 -13.06 6.43 -7.98
C LEU A 138 -13.52 7.21 -9.21
N ASP A 139 -14.80 7.62 -9.25
CA ASP A 139 -15.40 8.42 -10.32
C ASP A 139 -14.93 9.88 -10.31
N GLU A 140 -14.50 10.39 -9.16
CA GLU A 140 -13.90 11.73 -9.01
C GLU A 140 -12.47 11.84 -9.58
N ILE A 141 -11.83 10.73 -9.96
CA ILE A 141 -10.47 10.74 -10.49
C ILE A 141 -10.48 11.08 -11.98
N GLU A 142 -9.97 12.27 -12.31
CA GLU A 142 -9.96 12.82 -13.67
C GLU A 142 -8.81 12.32 -14.58
N TYR A 143 -8.04 11.33 -14.14
CA TYR A 143 -6.93 10.75 -14.92
C TYR A 143 -7.06 9.24 -15.04
N ASP A 144 -6.53 8.65 -16.11
CA ASP A 144 -6.55 7.18 -16.24
C ASP A 144 -5.78 6.50 -15.11
N TYR A 145 -6.42 5.54 -14.45
CA TYR A 145 -5.82 4.77 -13.37
C TYR A 145 -6.21 3.29 -13.46
N ILE A 146 -5.48 2.48 -12.70
CA ILE A 146 -5.88 1.15 -12.28
C ILE A 146 -5.61 0.99 -10.79
N ILE A 147 -6.22 -0.01 -10.16
CA ILE A 147 -5.82 -0.44 -8.83
C ILE A 147 -4.53 -1.24 -8.99
N VAL A 148 -3.43 -0.72 -8.44
CA VAL A 148 -2.10 -1.36 -8.53
C VAL A 148 -1.75 -2.16 -7.29
N GLY A 149 -2.65 -2.24 -6.31
CA GLY A 149 -2.42 -2.96 -5.08
C GLY A 149 -3.30 -2.44 -3.96
N TRP A 150 -2.89 -2.77 -2.75
CA TRP A 150 -3.53 -2.36 -1.52
C TRP A 150 -2.49 -2.09 -0.44
N TYR A 151 -2.89 -1.37 0.59
CA TYR A 151 -2.12 -1.23 1.80
C TYR A 151 -2.98 -1.64 2.99
N HIS A 152 -2.32 -2.10 4.04
CA HIS A 152 -2.93 -2.31 5.36
C HIS A 152 -1.92 -2.07 6.47
N SER A 153 -2.41 -1.97 7.70
CA SER A 153 -1.54 -1.76 8.85
C SER A 153 -1.57 -2.92 9.84
N HIS A 154 -0.43 -3.16 10.50
CA HIS A 154 -0.26 -4.06 11.64
C HIS A 154 0.27 -3.25 12.83
N PRO A 155 -0.59 -2.61 13.65
CA PRO A 155 -0.16 -1.75 14.74
C PRO A 155 0.65 -2.50 15.81
N GLY A 156 1.98 -2.35 15.79
CA GLY A 156 2.87 -2.91 16.80
C GLY A 156 3.22 -4.39 16.61
N TYR A 157 3.11 -4.94 15.38
CA TYR A 157 3.43 -6.33 15.06
C TYR A 157 4.45 -6.48 13.94
N SER A 158 5.17 -5.43 13.56
CA SER A 158 6.07 -5.35 12.40
C SER A 158 5.34 -5.46 11.05
N SER A 159 6.02 -5.03 9.98
CA SER A 159 5.47 -5.13 8.62
C SER A 159 5.78 -6.50 8.00
N PHE A 160 4.79 -7.38 7.90
CA PHE A 160 4.90 -8.70 7.27
C PHE A 160 3.56 -9.11 6.64
N MET A 161 3.55 -10.11 5.75
CA MET A 161 2.31 -10.69 5.22
C MET A 161 1.84 -11.83 6.13
N SER A 162 0.64 -11.73 6.70
CA SER A 162 -0.03 -12.81 7.42
C SER A 162 -0.58 -13.88 6.47
N GLY A 163 -1.07 -15.00 7.01
CA GLY A 163 -1.77 -16.01 6.19
C GLY A 163 -3.00 -15.44 5.48
N VAL A 164 -3.76 -14.58 6.17
CA VAL A 164 -4.95 -13.89 5.61
C VAL A 164 -4.54 -12.89 4.53
N ASP A 165 -3.41 -12.21 4.70
CA ASP A 165 -2.89 -11.25 3.70
C ASP A 165 -2.44 -11.97 2.44
N LEU A 166 -1.78 -13.13 2.59
CA LEU A 166 -1.37 -13.96 1.47
C LEU A 166 -2.58 -14.50 0.69
N GLU A 167 -3.65 -14.94 1.37
CA GLU A 167 -4.89 -15.34 0.72
C GLU A 167 -5.56 -14.18 0.00
N THR A 168 -5.63 -13.01 0.64
CA THR A 168 -6.17 -11.78 0.04
C THR A 168 -5.39 -11.40 -1.22
N GLN A 169 -4.05 -11.40 -1.13
CA GLN A 169 -3.17 -11.10 -2.25
C GLN A 169 -3.35 -12.10 -3.40
N LYS A 170 -3.41 -13.41 -3.11
CA LYS A 170 -3.59 -14.46 -4.13
C LYS A 170 -4.96 -14.41 -4.82
N ASN A 171 -6.00 -14.06 -4.07
CA ASN A 171 -7.37 -14.10 -4.58
C ASN A 171 -7.75 -12.81 -5.34
N TYR A 172 -7.33 -11.65 -4.84
CA TYR A 172 -7.79 -10.34 -5.36
C TYR A 172 -6.67 -9.54 -6.03
N PHE A 173 -5.41 -9.75 -5.65
CA PHE A 173 -4.27 -8.94 -6.10
C PHE A 173 -3.16 -9.80 -6.75
N ASN A 174 -3.53 -10.64 -7.72
CA ASN A 174 -2.66 -11.68 -8.27
C ASN A 174 -1.91 -11.35 -9.58
N LYS A 175 -2.01 -10.12 -10.10
CA LYS A 175 -1.24 -9.67 -11.26
C LYS A 175 0.20 -9.38 -10.83
N LYS A 176 1.16 -9.56 -11.73
CA LYS A 176 2.60 -9.35 -11.45
C LYS A 176 2.96 -7.94 -11.00
N PHE A 177 2.15 -6.94 -11.34
CA PHE A 177 2.36 -5.56 -10.90
C PHE A 177 1.69 -5.25 -9.56
N HIS A 178 0.75 -6.07 -9.09
CA HIS A 178 0.05 -5.83 -7.84
C HIS A 178 0.99 -5.91 -6.65
N VAL A 179 0.82 -4.98 -5.70
CA VAL A 179 1.60 -4.91 -4.46
C VAL A 179 0.70 -4.97 -3.23
N SER A 180 1.30 -5.38 -2.11
CA SER A 180 0.75 -5.21 -0.77
C SER A 180 1.74 -4.38 0.04
N LEU A 181 1.33 -3.22 0.55
CA LEU A 181 2.16 -2.37 1.41
C LEU A 181 1.68 -2.51 2.86
N VAL A 182 2.52 -3.08 3.73
CA VAL A 182 2.21 -3.30 5.14
C VAL A 182 2.89 -2.23 6.00
N ILE A 183 2.11 -1.51 6.79
CA ILE A 183 2.57 -0.41 7.64
C ILE A 183 2.45 -0.79 9.11
N ASP A 184 3.53 -0.66 9.87
CA ASP A 184 3.45 -0.64 11.33
C ASP A 184 3.65 0.81 11.81
N PRO A 185 2.59 1.55 12.15
CA PRO A 185 2.70 2.94 12.60
C PRO A 185 3.36 3.08 13.98
N LEU A 186 3.32 2.04 14.83
CA LEU A 186 3.91 2.10 16.17
C LEU A 186 5.43 1.89 16.08
N ASN A 187 5.84 0.88 15.32
CA ASN A 187 7.25 0.55 15.11
C ASN A 187 7.91 1.36 13.98
N LYS A 188 7.12 2.14 13.23
CA LYS A 188 7.55 3.00 12.11
C LYS A 188 8.20 2.19 11.00
N GLU A 189 7.52 1.12 10.61
CA GLU A 189 7.92 0.27 9.50
C GLU A 189 6.94 0.41 8.32
N ALA A 190 7.47 0.29 7.11
CA ALA A 190 6.66 0.16 5.90
C ALA A 190 7.41 -0.71 4.90
N ARG A 191 6.86 -1.89 4.62
CA ARG A 191 7.45 -2.90 3.71
C ARG A 191 6.48 -3.22 2.61
N VAL A 192 7.00 -3.51 1.41
CA VAL A 192 6.20 -3.81 0.22
C VAL A 192 6.44 -5.24 -0.21
N PHE A 193 5.36 -5.94 -0.49
CA PHE A 193 5.35 -7.34 -0.90
C PHE A 193 4.66 -7.51 -2.25
N ARG A 194 5.07 -8.55 -2.97
CA ARG A 194 4.52 -8.90 -4.28
C ARG A 194 4.56 -10.40 -4.50
N LEU A 195 3.55 -10.92 -5.20
CA LEU A 195 3.53 -12.30 -5.65
C LEU A 195 4.24 -12.46 -6.99
N ILE A 196 5.18 -13.40 -7.05
CA ILE A 196 5.91 -13.76 -8.26
C ILE A 196 5.85 -15.27 -8.38
N ASN A 197 5.22 -15.75 -9.46
CA ASN A 197 4.99 -17.17 -9.69
C ASN A 197 4.32 -17.90 -8.51
N GLY A 198 3.47 -17.19 -7.76
CA GLY A 198 2.73 -17.73 -6.61
C GLY A 198 3.46 -17.62 -5.26
N GLU A 199 4.72 -17.20 -5.26
CA GLU A 199 5.54 -17.00 -4.06
C GLU A 199 5.58 -15.52 -3.67
N CYS A 200 5.65 -15.24 -2.37
CA CYS A 200 5.67 -13.88 -1.83
C CYS A 200 7.10 -13.41 -1.61
N PHE A 201 7.44 -12.25 -2.17
CA PHE A 201 8.72 -11.59 -2.01
C PHE A 201 8.51 -10.22 -1.40
N GLU A 202 9.43 -9.81 -0.54
CA GLU A 202 9.61 -8.38 -0.24
C GLU A 202 10.35 -7.72 -1.41
N ILE A 203 9.95 -6.50 -1.77
CA ILE A 203 10.54 -5.75 -2.89
C ILE A 203 10.96 -4.33 -2.47
N PRO A 204 11.99 -3.74 -3.12
CA PRO A 204 12.32 -2.33 -2.93
C PRO A 204 11.24 -1.41 -3.50
N TYR A 205 11.14 -0.20 -2.94
CA TYR A 205 10.32 0.87 -3.46
C TYR A 205 11.04 2.22 -3.33
N ALA A 206 10.62 3.19 -4.12
CA ALA A 206 11.15 4.55 -4.06
C ALA A 206 10.02 5.57 -3.94
N LEU A 207 10.24 6.62 -3.16
CA LEU A 207 9.34 7.77 -3.11
C LEU A 207 9.85 8.86 -4.03
N PHE A 208 8.93 9.52 -4.73
CA PHE A 208 9.23 10.67 -5.58
C PHE A 208 8.29 11.84 -5.26
N LYS A 209 8.72 13.05 -5.64
CA LYS A 209 7.95 14.29 -5.41
C LYS A 209 6.62 14.33 -6.15
#